data_AF-A0A933UEF8-F1
#
_entry.id   AF-A0A933UEF8-F1
#
_cell.length_a   1.000
_cell.length_b   1.000
_cell.length_c   1.000
_cell.angle_alpha   90.00
_cell.angle_beta   90.00
_cell.angle_gamma   90.00
#
_symmetry.space_group_name_H-M   'P 1'
#
loop_
_entity.id
_entity.type
_entity.pdbx_description
1 polymer ?
#
loop_
_entity_poly.entity_id
_entity_poly.type
_entity_poly.pdbx_seq_one_letter_code
_entity_poly.pdbx_strand_id
1 'polypeptide(L)'
;MNPNSLVKTASLALAALSTLISQLSTSLAATTITDTNHFAYGANVGWMDWRGDTSNGAVIGEFVCSGYLNAANVGWIHLGGNAPANGIRYQNNSGTDYGINHDGLGNLRGYAYGANIGWINFESTGAPRVDLATGRLSGYAYSANCGWISLSNAAAVVQTAFIAPGADSDGDGMADAWERTYTNSLSAFTASSDADQDGSTDRQEYLADTNPLDPSDHLRITRFTRLGTYNTLEWTSKPSRFYRVERRAAVDRGSPWETIISYDLPGWGNVGFNTTGPQFFYRIRATQPLSP
;
A
#
# COMPACT_ATOMS: atom_id res chain seq x y z
N MET A 1 -57.99 -14.32 -50.94
CA MET A 1 -57.31 -13.04 -51.25
C MET A 1 -57.12 -12.29 -49.94
N ASN A 2 -55.85 -12.11 -49.56
CA ASN A 2 -55.29 -11.18 -48.56
C ASN A 2 -55.89 -11.11 -47.13
N PRO A 3 -55.23 -11.69 -46.11
CA PRO A 3 -55.33 -11.20 -44.74
C PRO A 3 -54.17 -10.21 -44.50
N ASN A 4 -54.47 -8.93 -44.31
CA ASN A 4 -53.47 -7.97 -43.89
C ASN A 4 -54.04 -6.93 -42.92
N SER A 5 -53.20 -6.60 -41.94
CA SER A 5 -53.31 -5.52 -40.95
C SER A 5 -54.21 -5.75 -39.73
N LEU A 6 -53.57 -6.05 -38.60
CA LEU A 6 -53.47 -5.08 -37.49
C LEU A 6 -52.42 -5.58 -36.50
N VAL A 7 -51.18 -5.20 -36.76
CA VAL A 7 -50.09 -5.19 -35.78
C VAL A 7 -50.45 -4.10 -34.76
N LYS A 8 -50.85 -4.49 -33.55
CA LYS A 8 -50.76 -3.61 -32.38
C LYS A 8 -49.47 -3.94 -31.66
N THR A 9 -48.52 -3.03 -31.82
CA THR A 9 -47.21 -2.99 -31.17
C THR A 9 -47.37 -3.02 -29.65
N ALA A 10 -46.96 -4.14 -29.03
CA ALA A 10 -46.66 -4.17 -27.60
C ALA A 10 -45.26 -3.56 -27.41
N SER A 11 -45.21 -2.30 -26.98
CA SER A 11 -43.97 -1.67 -26.54
C SER A 11 -43.52 -2.34 -25.24
N LEU A 12 -42.59 -3.30 -25.31
CA LEU A 12 -41.83 -3.72 -24.14
C LEU A 12 -40.90 -2.57 -23.75
N ALA A 13 -41.23 -1.87 -22.66
CA ALA A 13 -40.28 -1.03 -21.97
C ALA A 13 -39.17 -1.93 -21.39
N LEU A 14 -38.01 -1.91 -22.04
CA LEU A 14 -36.79 -2.53 -21.54
C LEU A 14 -36.33 -1.67 -20.34
N ALA A 15 -36.72 -2.06 -19.12
CA ALA A 15 -36.18 -1.46 -17.91
C ALA A 15 -34.69 -1.84 -17.85
N ALA A 16 -33.82 -0.90 -18.20
CA ALA A 16 -32.39 -1.02 -17.97
C ALA A 16 -32.17 -1.12 -16.45
N LEU A 17 -31.91 -2.34 -15.97
CA LEU A 17 -31.51 -2.58 -14.59
C LEU A 17 -30.07 -2.09 -14.45
N SER A 18 -29.88 -0.79 -14.21
CA SER A 18 -28.58 -0.25 -13.81
C SER A 18 -28.27 -0.81 -12.43
N THR A 19 -27.43 -1.82 -12.36
CA THR A 19 -26.84 -2.26 -11.08
C THR A 19 -25.99 -1.12 -10.57
N LEU A 20 -26.55 -0.33 -9.66
CA LEU A 20 -25.81 0.59 -8.80
C LEU A 20 -24.92 -0.29 -7.93
N ILE A 21 -23.67 -0.50 -8.36
CA ILE A 21 -22.63 -1.01 -7.48
C ILE A 21 -22.42 0.09 -6.46
N SER A 22 -23.06 -0.03 -5.30
CA SER A 22 -22.69 0.75 -4.13
C SER A 22 -21.24 0.40 -3.83
N GLN A 23 -20.32 1.30 -4.20
CA GLN A 23 -18.97 1.26 -3.68
C GLN A 23 -19.12 1.30 -2.16
N LEU A 24 -18.85 0.18 -1.49
CA LEU A 24 -18.63 0.21 -0.06
C LEU A 24 -17.40 1.07 0.15
N SER A 25 -17.61 2.34 0.48
CA SER A 25 -16.58 3.18 1.06
C SER A 25 -16.29 2.57 2.43
N THR A 26 -15.30 1.68 2.49
CA THR A 26 -14.69 1.30 3.76
C THR A 26 -14.09 2.58 4.34
N SER A 27 -14.77 3.19 5.32
CA SER A 27 -14.19 4.30 6.06
C SER A 27 -12.95 3.73 6.77
N LEU A 28 -11.76 4.08 6.28
CA LEU A 28 -10.52 3.71 6.93
C LEU A 28 -10.56 4.18 8.38
N ALA A 29 -9.98 3.37 9.28
CA ALA A 29 -9.84 3.78 10.68
C ALA A 29 -9.08 5.12 10.75
N ALA A 30 -9.51 6.00 11.65
CA ALA A 30 -8.94 7.34 11.79
C ALA A 30 -7.45 7.34 12.25
N THR A 31 -6.94 6.20 12.71
CA THR A 31 -5.53 5.89 12.91
C THR A 31 -5.23 4.50 12.37
N THR A 32 -4.03 4.29 11.83
CA THR A 32 -3.58 2.96 11.39
C THR A 32 -2.94 2.14 12.51
N ILE A 33 -2.64 2.78 13.65
CA ILE A 33 -1.95 2.13 14.77
C ILE A 33 -2.87 1.11 15.43
N THR A 34 -2.32 -0.06 15.81
CA THR A 34 -3.09 -1.13 16.48
C THR A 34 -3.61 -0.69 17.86
N ASP A 35 -4.64 -1.36 18.37
CA ASP A 35 -5.16 -1.16 19.72
C ASP A 35 -4.21 -1.70 20.81
N THR A 36 -3.37 -2.68 20.46
CA THR A 36 -2.55 -3.44 21.41
C THR A 36 -1.13 -2.87 21.51
N ASN A 37 -0.50 -2.57 20.37
CA ASN A 37 0.88 -2.09 20.30
C ASN A 37 0.90 -0.64 19.78
N HIS A 38 0.80 0.32 20.69
CA HIS A 38 0.69 1.74 20.36
C HIS A 38 1.58 2.66 21.20
N PHE A 39 2.44 2.10 22.05
CA PHE A 39 3.29 2.90 22.91
C PHE A 39 4.74 2.92 22.44
N ALA A 40 5.31 4.12 22.37
CA ALA A 40 6.76 4.33 22.28
C ALA A 40 7.27 4.98 23.57
N TYR A 41 8.60 5.03 23.74
CA TYR A 41 9.20 5.63 24.93
C TYR A 41 10.48 6.40 24.59
N GLY A 42 10.63 7.58 25.19
CA GLY A 42 11.88 8.35 25.21
C GLY A 42 12.16 8.84 26.63
N ALA A 43 13.40 8.77 27.09
CA ALA A 43 13.77 9.07 28.48
C ALA A 43 13.29 10.46 28.95
N ASN A 44 13.39 11.46 28.07
CA ASN A 44 13.00 12.84 28.37
C ASN A 44 11.58 13.21 27.86
N VAL A 45 10.95 12.32 27.08
CA VAL A 45 9.64 12.53 26.44
C VAL A 45 8.53 11.78 27.19
N GLY A 46 8.91 10.74 27.94
CA GLY A 46 8.00 9.82 28.60
C GLY A 46 7.39 8.79 27.63
N TRP A 47 6.29 8.20 28.07
CA TRP A 47 5.45 7.34 27.23
C TRP A 47 4.74 8.17 26.17
N MET A 48 4.67 7.63 24.96
CA MET A 48 3.96 8.23 23.83
C MET A 48 2.90 7.28 23.32
N ASP A 49 1.65 7.71 23.34
CA ASP A 49 0.53 7.02 22.72
C ASP A 49 0.40 7.46 21.25
N TRP A 50 0.71 6.54 20.35
CA TRP A 50 0.65 6.75 18.90
C TRP A 50 -0.77 6.72 18.35
N ARG A 51 -1.75 6.23 19.10
CA ARG A 51 -3.16 6.37 18.71
C ARG A 51 -3.69 7.77 18.98
N GLY A 52 -3.06 8.53 19.89
CA GLY A 52 -3.50 9.87 20.24
C GLY A 52 -4.95 9.89 20.72
N ASP A 53 -5.78 10.78 20.16
CA ASP A 53 -7.23 10.82 20.43
C ASP A 53 -8.04 9.84 19.55
N THR A 54 -7.36 8.95 18.82
CA THR A 54 -7.88 8.01 17.79
C THR A 54 -8.51 8.65 16.56
N SER A 55 -9.09 9.85 16.66
CA SER A 55 -9.74 10.56 15.56
C SER A 55 -8.75 11.29 14.66
N ASN A 56 -7.62 11.69 15.23
CA ASN A 56 -6.52 12.38 14.60
C ASN A 56 -5.20 11.66 14.89
N GLY A 57 -5.26 10.38 15.26
CA GLY A 57 -4.10 9.58 15.65
C GLY A 57 -3.08 9.39 14.52
N ALA A 58 -1.94 8.80 14.84
CA ALA A 58 -0.90 8.56 13.83
C ALA A 58 -1.43 7.66 12.70
N VAL A 59 -1.07 8.01 11.47
CA VAL A 59 -1.36 7.23 10.26
C VAL A 59 -0.04 6.96 9.57
N ILE A 60 0.29 5.68 9.36
CA ILE A 60 1.40 5.26 8.50
C ILE A 60 0.82 5.04 7.11
N GLY A 61 1.01 6.01 6.22
CA GLY A 61 0.57 5.93 4.83
C GLY A 61 1.64 5.41 3.89
N GLU A 62 1.23 5.09 2.67
CA GLU A 62 2.10 4.52 1.64
C GLU A 62 3.31 5.41 1.31
N PHE A 63 3.08 6.72 1.19
CA PHE A 63 4.12 7.71 0.83
C PHE A 63 4.51 8.63 1.99
N VAL A 64 3.57 8.90 2.88
CA VAL A 64 3.71 9.85 3.99
C VAL A 64 2.99 9.36 5.23
N CYS A 65 3.48 9.70 6.41
CA CYS A 65 2.75 9.57 7.65
C CYS A 65 2.00 10.87 7.96
N SER A 66 0.95 10.76 8.77
CA SER A 66 0.17 11.92 9.19
C SER A 66 -0.43 11.76 10.58
N GLY A 67 -1.13 12.80 11.04
CA GLY A 67 -1.84 12.81 12.30
C GLY A 67 -0.94 13.12 13.49
N TYR A 68 -1.40 12.72 14.67
CA TYR A 68 -0.83 13.12 15.95
C TYR A 68 -0.61 11.94 16.88
N LEU A 69 0.39 12.07 17.73
CA LEU A 69 0.58 11.24 18.92
C LEU A 69 0.59 12.11 20.17
N ASN A 70 0.26 11.51 21.32
CA ASN A 70 0.30 12.18 22.62
C ASN A 70 1.48 11.67 23.45
N ALA A 71 2.31 12.58 23.95
CA ALA A 71 3.43 12.27 24.82
C ALA A 71 3.20 12.80 26.23
N ALA A 72 3.41 11.97 27.25
CA ALA A 72 3.10 12.31 28.64
C ALA A 72 3.77 13.62 29.13
N ASN A 73 5.02 13.88 28.72
CA ASN A 73 5.79 15.01 29.24
C ASN A 73 5.86 16.22 28.30
N VAL A 74 5.53 16.05 27.02
CA VAL A 74 5.66 17.11 26.00
C VAL A 74 4.38 17.37 25.22
N GLY A 75 3.30 16.64 25.49
CA GLY A 75 2.00 16.81 24.87
C GLY A 75 1.96 16.32 23.43
N TRP A 76 1.22 17.03 22.58
CA TRP A 76 0.96 16.62 21.20
C TRP A 76 2.17 16.78 20.29
N ILE A 77 2.42 15.76 19.48
CA ILE A 77 3.42 15.74 18.41
C ILE A 77 2.70 15.44 17.09
N HIS A 78 2.89 16.31 16.10
CA HIS A 78 2.34 16.22 14.75
C HIS A 78 3.33 15.53 13.81
N LEU A 79 2.85 14.53 13.07
CA LEU A 79 3.65 13.71 12.15
C LEU A 79 3.60 14.18 10.68
N GLY A 80 2.64 15.05 10.36
CA GLY A 80 2.38 15.54 9.00
C GLY A 80 0.89 15.68 8.72
N GLY A 81 0.52 16.56 7.79
CA GLY A 81 -0.87 16.88 7.45
C GLY A 81 -1.50 16.06 6.32
N ASN A 82 -0.85 14.98 5.86
CA ASN A 82 -1.20 14.20 4.66
C ASN A 82 -1.33 14.98 3.33
N ALA A 83 -0.82 16.22 3.26
CA ALA A 83 -0.93 17.09 2.08
C ALA A 83 0.44 17.71 1.74
N PRO A 84 1.40 16.90 1.26
CA PRO A 84 2.69 17.42 0.85
C PRO A 84 2.55 18.42 -0.30
N ALA A 85 3.40 19.45 -0.33
CA ALA A 85 3.27 20.55 -1.27
C ALA A 85 3.32 20.13 -2.75
N ASN A 86 4.03 19.04 -3.08
CA ASN A 86 4.11 18.50 -4.43
C ASN A 86 3.12 17.35 -4.70
N GLY A 87 2.24 17.02 -3.75
CA GLY A 87 1.28 15.93 -3.87
C GLY A 87 1.89 14.52 -3.87
N ILE A 88 3.18 14.38 -3.54
CA ILE A 88 3.90 13.09 -3.50
C ILE A 88 4.48 12.83 -2.10
N ARG A 89 5.31 13.76 -1.59
CA ARG A 89 6.04 13.61 -0.33
C ARG A 89 6.43 14.97 0.26
N TYR A 90 6.56 15.07 1.57
CA TYR A 90 7.00 16.29 2.22
C TYR A 90 8.40 16.67 1.73
N GLN A 91 8.55 17.89 1.24
CA GLN A 91 9.86 18.41 0.85
C GLN A 91 10.70 18.76 2.07
N ASN A 92 10.07 18.93 3.24
CA ASN A 92 10.73 19.21 4.52
C ASN A 92 11.65 20.44 4.44
N ASN A 93 11.24 21.44 3.65
CA ASN A 93 12.01 22.67 3.38
C ASN A 93 11.36 23.93 3.96
N SER A 94 10.21 23.80 4.64
CA SER A 94 9.47 24.92 5.22
C SER A 94 8.64 24.48 6.42
N GLY A 95 8.21 25.44 7.24
CA GLY A 95 7.32 25.17 8.39
C GLY A 95 5.88 24.80 8.00
N THR A 96 5.53 24.85 6.71
CA THR A 96 4.20 24.51 6.18
C THR A 96 4.21 23.21 5.35
N ASP A 97 5.38 22.74 4.93
CA ASP A 97 5.56 21.47 4.21
C ASP A 97 6.62 20.63 4.94
N TYR A 98 6.18 20.05 6.06
CA TYR A 98 6.97 19.14 6.86
C TYR A 98 6.15 17.91 7.23
N GLY A 99 6.86 16.82 7.47
CA GLY A 99 6.28 15.59 7.96
C GLY A 99 7.24 14.42 7.76
N ILE A 100 6.75 13.24 8.10
CA ILE A 100 7.47 11.99 7.92
C ILE A 100 7.06 11.36 6.59
N ASN A 101 8.02 11.10 5.73
CA ASN A 101 7.88 10.35 4.49
C ASN A 101 8.14 8.87 4.74
N HIS A 102 7.42 8.01 4.01
CA HIS A 102 7.66 6.58 3.91
C HIS A 102 8.15 6.25 2.50
N ASP A 103 9.23 5.49 2.36
CA ASP A 103 9.89 5.24 1.07
C ASP A 103 9.38 3.99 0.34
N GLY A 104 8.31 3.36 0.81
CA GLY A 104 7.78 2.11 0.28
C GLY A 104 8.57 0.85 0.67
N LEU A 105 9.78 1.00 1.24
CA LEU A 105 10.63 -0.09 1.74
C LEU A 105 10.59 -0.22 3.27
N GLY A 106 9.74 0.56 3.93
CA GLY A 106 9.61 0.62 5.38
C GLY A 106 10.38 1.76 6.01
N ASN A 107 11.26 2.49 5.33
CA ASN A 107 12.05 3.53 5.99
C ASN A 107 11.22 4.80 6.18
N LEU A 108 11.35 5.40 7.37
CA LEU A 108 10.67 6.63 7.74
C LEU A 108 11.66 7.79 7.79
N ARG A 109 11.43 8.88 7.05
CA ARG A 109 12.38 10.02 7.02
C ARG A 109 11.67 11.36 7.09
N GLY A 110 12.33 12.38 7.64
CA GLY A 110 11.78 13.74 7.71
C GLY A 110 11.56 14.19 9.15
N TYR A 111 10.50 14.97 9.38
CA TYR A 111 10.34 15.66 10.66
C TYR A 111 8.95 15.52 11.23
N ALA A 112 8.88 15.30 12.54
CA ALA A 112 7.71 15.56 13.35
C ALA A 112 7.95 16.81 14.21
N TYR A 113 6.88 17.41 14.71
CA TYR A 113 6.96 18.62 15.52
C TYR A 113 6.00 18.59 16.70
N GLY A 114 6.46 18.96 17.89
CA GLY A 114 5.59 19.22 19.04
C GLY A 114 5.93 20.54 19.70
N ALA A 115 4.93 21.30 20.14
CA ALA A 115 5.13 22.66 20.66
C ALA A 115 6.09 22.73 21.86
N ASN A 116 6.12 21.69 22.70
CA ASN A 116 6.95 21.66 23.92
C ASN A 116 8.28 20.88 23.74
N ILE A 117 8.50 20.25 22.59
CA ILE A 117 9.70 19.45 22.28
C ILE A 117 10.47 19.97 21.06
N GLY A 118 9.84 20.81 20.25
CA GLY A 118 10.37 21.26 18.97
C GLY A 118 10.41 20.15 17.93
N TRP A 119 11.40 20.23 17.04
CA TRP A 119 11.59 19.27 15.96
C TRP A 119 12.07 17.90 16.46
N ILE A 120 11.52 16.87 15.85
CA ILE A 120 11.90 15.47 16.02
C ILE A 120 12.28 14.94 14.64
N ASN A 121 13.53 14.56 14.48
CA ASN A 121 14.12 14.13 13.23
C ASN A 121 14.05 12.60 13.09
N PHE A 122 13.48 12.15 11.98
CA PHE A 122 13.49 10.76 11.53
C PHE A 122 14.65 10.61 10.54
N GLU A 123 15.82 10.24 11.05
CA GLU A 123 17.08 10.28 10.29
C GLU A 123 17.74 8.91 10.13
N SER A 124 18.69 8.82 9.21
CA SER A 124 19.37 7.57 8.86
C SER A 124 20.10 6.93 10.05
N THR A 125 20.68 7.71 10.97
CA THR A 125 21.39 7.18 12.15
C THR A 125 20.47 6.41 13.08
N GLY A 126 19.28 6.95 13.35
CA GLY A 126 18.27 6.27 14.14
C GLY A 126 17.59 5.11 13.39
N ALA A 127 17.72 5.10 12.07
CA ALA A 127 17.12 4.13 11.15
C ALA A 127 15.65 3.81 11.47
N PRO A 128 14.78 4.81 11.70
CA PRO A 128 13.39 4.55 12.00
C PRO A 128 12.72 3.90 10.79
N ARG A 129 12.00 2.82 11.04
CA ARG A 129 11.34 2.03 9.99
C ARG A 129 10.08 1.33 10.48
N VAL A 130 9.16 1.07 9.58
CA VAL A 130 8.08 0.09 9.71
C VAL A 130 8.49 -1.22 9.05
N ASP A 131 8.27 -2.33 9.75
CA ASP A 131 8.43 -3.64 9.18
C ASP A 131 7.21 -4.00 8.32
N LEU A 132 7.40 -4.18 7.01
CA LEU A 132 6.29 -4.36 6.08
C LEU A 132 5.56 -5.71 6.24
N ALA A 133 6.14 -6.69 6.92
CA ALA A 133 5.47 -7.97 7.21
C ALA A 133 4.60 -7.91 8.46
N THR A 134 5.08 -7.22 9.49
CA THR A 134 4.44 -7.22 10.81
C THR A 134 3.76 -5.90 11.17
N GLY A 135 4.06 -4.83 10.46
CA GLY A 135 3.65 -3.47 10.78
C GLY A 135 4.37 -2.86 11.99
N ARG A 136 5.34 -3.57 12.59
CA ARG A 136 6.05 -3.09 13.78
C ARG A 136 7.02 -1.99 13.42
N LEU A 137 6.97 -0.88 14.16
CA LEU A 137 7.97 0.17 14.05
C LEU A 137 9.22 -0.22 14.84
N SER A 138 10.37 0.28 14.40
CA SER A 138 11.67 0.05 15.05
C SER A 138 12.62 1.21 14.75
N GLY A 139 13.78 1.23 15.41
CA GLY A 139 14.74 2.32 15.33
C GLY A 139 14.40 3.47 16.29
N TYR A 140 15.01 4.62 16.02
CA TYR A 140 14.95 5.79 16.87
C TYR A 140 14.69 7.06 16.06
N ALA A 141 13.96 8.00 16.66
CA ALA A 141 13.91 9.39 16.23
C ALA A 141 14.73 10.26 17.18
N TYR A 142 15.22 11.40 16.73
CA TYR A 142 16.07 12.28 17.52
C TYR A 142 15.44 13.66 17.69
N SER A 143 15.37 14.16 18.92
CA SER A 143 15.08 15.56 19.21
C SER A 143 16.30 16.22 19.83
N ALA A 144 16.65 17.42 19.39
CA ALA A 144 17.72 18.20 20.03
C ALA A 144 17.40 18.53 21.50
N ASN A 145 16.11 18.64 21.85
CA ASN A 145 15.66 19.03 23.19
C ASN A 145 15.48 17.82 24.12
N CYS A 146 15.25 16.63 23.58
CA CYS A 146 14.92 15.45 24.38
C CYS A 146 15.80 14.21 24.10
N GLY A 147 16.72 14.29 23.14
CA GLY A 147 17.58 13.18 22.74
C GLY A 147 16.86 12.11 21.93
N TRP A 148 17.36 10.88 22.03
CA TRP A 148 16.84 9.72 21.30
C TRP A 148 15.50 9.23 21.85
N ILE A 149 14.59 8.93 20.94
CA ILE A 149 13.24 8.45 21.18
C ILE A 149 13.10 7.08 20.52
N SER A 150 12.84 6.03 21.31
CA SER A 150 12.77 4.65 20.83
C SER A 150 11.37 4.36 20.28
N LEU A 151 11.28 3.88 19.03
CA LEU A 151 10.01 3.48 18.41
C LEU A 151 9.58 2.06 18.82
N SER A 152 10.53 1.23 19.24
CA SER A 152 10.28 -0.06 19.88
C SER A 152 11.42 -0.43 20.81
N ASN A 153 11.09 -1.06 21.94
CA ASN A 153 12.00 -1.68 22.90
C ASN A 153 11.27 -2.81 23.66
N ALA A 154 11.89 -3.38 24.70
CA ALA A 154 11.32 -4.51 25.45
C ALA A 154 9.99 -4.19 26.19
N ALA A 155 9.71 -2.93 26.49
CA ALA A 155 8.53 -2.49 27.23
C ALA A 155 7.53 -1.67 26.40
N ALA A 156 7.95 -1.14 25.25
CA ALA A 156 7.18 -0.24 24.40
C ALA A 156 7.27 -0.71 22.94
N VAL A 157 6.14 -0.96 22.28
CA VAL A 157 6.10 -1.32 20.87
C VAL A 157 4.99 -0.53 20.20
N VAL A 158 5.32 0.07 19.05
CA VAL A 158 4.35 0.65 18.13
C VAL A 158 4.19 -0.27 16.94
N GLN A 159 2.94 -0.50 16.51
CA GLN A 159 2.62 -1.31 15.36
C GLN A 159 1.46 -0.67 14.58
N THR A 160 1.61 -0.58 13.27
CA THR A 160 0.52 -0.26 12.35
C THR A 160 -0.21 -1.54 11.95
N ALA A 161 -1.54 -1.51 11.92
CA ALA A 161 -2.38 -2.63 11.51
C ALA A 161 -2.38 -2.80 9.98
N PHE A 162 -2.37 -1.68 9.27
CA PHE A 162 -2.30 -1.60 7.81
C PHE A 162 -1.46 -0.37 7.42
N ILE A 163 -1.04 -0.30 6.15
CA ILE A 163 -0.49 0.91 5.54
C ILE A 163 -1.65 1.61 4.83
N ALA A 164 -1.92 2.86 5.19
CA ALA A 164 -3.00 3.61 4.56
C ALA A 164 -2.68 3.86 3.08
N PRO A 165 -3.60 3.55 2.16
CA PRO A 165 -3.40 3.86 0.74
C PRO A 165 -3.23 5.37 0.54
N GLY A 166 -2.48 5.75 -0.51
CA GLY A 166 -2.46 7.14 -0.96
C GLY A 166 -3.85 7.64 -1.36
N ALA A 167 -4.00 8.96 -1.47
CA ALA A 167 -5.19 9.54 -2.10
C ALA A 167 -5.31 9.02 -3.55
N ASP A 168 -6.54 8.78 -3.99
CA ASP A 168 -6.90 8.31 -5.33
C ASP A 168 -8.08 9.18 -5.81
N SER A 169 -7.74 10.31 -6.42
CA SER A 169 -8.68 11.41 -6.70
C SER A 169 -9.54 11.16 -7.94
N ASP A 170 -9.04 10.39 -8.90
CA ASP A 170 -9.73 10.02 -10.13
C ASP A 170 -10.41 8.63 -10.04
N GLY A 171 -10.11 7.86 -8.98
CA GLY A 171 -10.87 6.70 -8.55
C GLY A 171 -10.56 5.44 -9.35
N ASP A 172 -9.37 5.34 -9.91
CA ASP A 172 -8.96 4.23 -10.77
C ASP A 172 -8.23 3.10 -10.01
N GLY A 173 -8.01 3.32 -8.71
CA GLY A 173 -7.34 2.38 -7.82
C GLY A 173 -5.83 2.48 -7.83
N MET A 174 -5.26 3.57 -8.35
CA MET A 174 -3.86 3.97 -8.20
C MET A 174 -3.74 5.20 -7.30
N ALA A 175 -2.62 5.31 -6.60
CA ALA A 175 -2.40 6.48 -5.75
C ALA A 175 -1.96 7.68 -6.61
N ASP A 176 -2.58 8.83 -6.37
CA ASP A 176 -2.22 10.15 -6.91
C ASP A 176 -0.69 10.41 -6.89
N ALA A 177 -0.05 10.08 -5.77
CA ALA A 177 1.39 10.29 -5.55
C ALA A 177 2.25 9.40 -6.47
N TRP A 178 1.78 8.19 -6.77
CA TRP A 178 2.42 7.27 -7.70
C TRP A 178 2.33 7.81 -9.13
N GLU A 179 1.13 8.20 -9.58
CA GLU A 179 0.95 8.74 -10.93
C GLU A 179 1.77 10.02 -11.16
N ARG A 180 1.74 10.93 -10.18
CA ARG A 180 2.51 12.18 -10.23
C ARG A 180 4.02 11.95 -10.25
N THR A 181 4.50 10.83 -9.71
CA THR A 181 5.93 10.48 -9.75
C THR A 181 6.42 10.26 -11.19
N TYR A 182 5.58 9.72 -12.07
CA TYR A 182 5.96 9.41 -13.45
C TYR A 182 5.56 10.47 -14.46
N THR A 183 4.38 11.09 -14.31
CA THR A 183 3.82 11.96 -15.37
C THR A 183 3.40 13.34 -14.89
N ASN A 184 3.42 13.59 -13.56
CA ASN A 184 2.86 14.79 -12.95
C ASN A 184 1.39 15.07 -13.35
N SER A 185 0.64 14.02 -13.69
CA SER A 185 -0.78 14.04 -14.09
C SER A 185 -1.53 12.90 -13.40
N LEU A 186 -2.84 13.09 -13.16
CA LEU A 186 -3.77 12.07 -12.64
C LEU A 186 -4.65 11.44 -13.74
N SER A 187 -4.24 11.57 -15.00
CA SER A 187 -5.03 11.10 -16.14
C SER A 187 -4.17 10.57 -17.27
N ALA A 188 -2.85 10.50 -17.04
CA ALA A 188 -1.93 9.89 -17.98
C ALA A 188 -2.02 8.36 -17.93
N PHE A 189 -2.42 7.82 -16.78
CA PHE A 189 -2.69 6.42 -16.56
C PHE A 189 -4.17 6.21 -16.26
N THR A 190 -4.61 4.97 -16.45
CA THR A 190 -5.94 4.51 -16.08
C THR A 190 -5.81 3.06 -15.62
N ALA A 191 -6.82 2.56 -14.91
CA ALA A 191 -6.86 1.15 -14.51
C ALA A 191 -6.64 0.12 -15.64
N SER A 192 -6.92 0.49 -16.89
CA SER A 192 -6.92 -0.40 -18.07
C SER A 192 -5.93 -0.02 -19.17
N SER A 193 -5.25 1.12 -19.07
CA SER A 193 -4.19 1.47 -20.01
C SER A 193 -2.91 0.71 -19.71
N ASP A 194 -2.01 0.71 -20.68
CA ASP A 194 -0.71 0.06 -20.70
C ASP A 194 0.21 1.05 -21.44
N ALA A 195 0.80 1.97 -20.69
CA ALA A 195 1.45 3.15 -21.25
C ALA A 195 2.75 2.83 -22.02
N ASP A 196 3.47 1.79 -21.62
CA ASP A 196 4.70 1.35 -22.27
C ASP A 196 4.56 0.12 -23.19
N GLN A 197 3.35 -0.44 -23.27
CA GLN A 197 2.94 -1.51 -24.19
C GLN A 197 3.62 -2.86 -23.92
N ASP A 198 3.89 -3.16 -22.64
CA ASP A 198 4.48 -4.44 -22.25
C ASP A 198 3.46 -5.54 -21.91
N GLY A 199 2.16 -5.19 -21.93
CA GLY A 199 1.04 -6.09 -21.67
C GLY A 199 0.59 -6.11 -20.20
N SER A 200 1.25 -5.35 -19.32
CA SER A 200 0.78 -5.04 -17.97
C SER A 200 -0.05 -3.77 -18.00
N THR A 201 -1.19 -3.75 -17.31
CA THR A 201 -1.91 -2.47 -17.19
C THR A 201 -1.22 -1.57 -16.16
N ASP A 202 -1.34 -0.25 -16.29
CA ASP A 202 -0.70 0.70 -15.36
C ASP A 202 -1.08 0.40 -13.90
N ARG A 203 -2.31 -0.06 -13.66
CA ARG A 203 -2.77 -0.51 -12.33
C ARG A 203 -2.12 -1.80 -11.86
N GLN A 204 -1.84 -2.75 -12.75
CA GLN A 204 -1.07 -3.94 -12.40
C GLN A 204 0.36 -3.56 -12.02
N GLU A 205 0.93 -2.56 -12.69
CA GLU A 205 2.26 -2.04 -12.40
C GLU A 205 2.33 -1.29 -11.08
N TYR A 206 1.34 -0.45 -10.77
CA TYR A 206 1.18 0.16 -9.45
C TYR A 206 1.17 -0.91 -8.34
N LEU A 207 0.37 -1.97 -8.50
CA LEU A 207 0.32 -3.09 -7.55
C LEU A 207 1.62 -3.89 -7.49
N ALA A 208 2.39 -3.93 -8.58
CA ALA A 208 3.67 -4.63 -8.67
C ALA A 208 4.89 -3.77 -8.27
N ASP A 209 4.71 -2.47 -8.04
CA ASP A 209 5.78 -1.48 -7.84
C ASP A 209 6.74 -1.37 -9.03
N THR A 210 6.19 -1.47 -10.24
CA THR A 210 6.95 -1.35 -11.48
C THR A 210 6.76 0.02 -12.14
N ASN A 211 7.55 0.30 -13.17
CA ASN A 211 7.59 1.59 -13.83
C ASN A 211 6.75 1.57 -15.11
N PRO A 212 5.61 2.30 -15.17
CA PRO A 212 4.66 2.26 -16.29
C PRO A 212 5.17 2.94 -17.57
N LEU A 213 6.42 3.38 -17.58
CA LEU A 213 7.08 4.00 -18.72
C LEU A 213 8.34 3.21 -19.14
N ASP A 214 8.60 2.03 -18.57
CA ASP A 214 9.74 1.18 -18.89
C ASP A 214 9.29 -0.28 -19.14
N PRO A 215 9.17 -0.69 -20.42
CA PRO A 215 8.61 -1.99 -20.78
C PRO A 215 9.48 -3.18 -20.37
N SER A 216 10.64 -2.93 -19.77
CA SER A 216 11.51 -3.97 -19.20
C SER A 216 11.22 -4.26 -17.73
N ASP A 217 10.61 -3.31 -17.02
CA ASP A 217 10.27 -3.36 -15.60
C ASP A 217 8.79 -3.73 -15.44
N HIS A 218 8.49 -5.02 -15.47
CA HIS A 218 7.15 -5.53 -15.17
C HIS A 218 7.21 -6.88 -14.45
N LEU A 219 6.09 -7.26 -13.82
CA LEU A 219 5.94 -8.55 -13.17
C LEU A 219 5.76 -9.67 -14.21
N ARG A 220 6.77 -10.54 -14.35
CA ARG A 220 6.71 -11.72 -15.20
C ARG A 220 7.40 -12.93 -14.58
N ILE A 221 6.90 -14.12 -14.92
CA ILE A 221 7.61 -15.37 -14.67
C ILE A 221 8.82 -15.43 -15.61
N THR A 222 10.01 -15.53 -15.04
CA THR A 222 11.28 -15.57 -15.78
C THR A 222 11.76 -17.01 -15.99
N ARG A 223 11.38 -17.93 -15.11
CA ARG A 223 11.73 -19.35 -15.24
C ARG A 223 10.65 -20.25 -14.65
N PHE A 224 10.35 -21.34 -15.35
CA PHE A 224 9.59 -22.47 -14.83
C PHE A 224 10.35 -23.76 -15.14
N THR A 225 10.59 -24.58 -14.12
CA THR A 225 11.22 -25.90 -14.30
C THR A 225 10.35 -26.98 -13.68
N ARG A 226 10.17 -28.11 -14.37
CA ARG A 226 9.45 -29.28 -13.85
C ARG A 226 10.35 -30.49 -13.82
N LEU A 227 10.48 -31.10 -12.64
CA LEU A 227 11.24 -32.32 -12.36
C LEU A 227 10.30 -33.35 -11.72
N GLY A 228 9.65 -34.15 -12.57
CA GLY A 228 8.59 -35.07 -12.13
C GLY A 228 7.38 -34.31 -11.58
N THR A 229 7.11 -34.44 -10.28
CA THR A 229 6.05 -33.72 -9.56
C THR A 229 6.52 -32.41 -8.95
N TYR A 230 7.82 -32.20 -8.83
CA TYR A 230 8.40 -31.00 -8.24
C TYR A 230 8.58 -29.92 -9.31
N ASN A 231 8.12 -28.70 -9.03
CA ASN A 231 8.22 -27.56 -9.92
C ASN A 231 8.96 -26.43 -9.22
N THR A 232 9.70 -25.63 -9.99
CA THR A 232 10.24 -24.35 -9.54
C THR A 232 9.72 -23.22 -10.41
N LEU A 233 9.46 -22.07 -9.78
CA LEU A 233 9.07 -20.82 -10.43
C LEU A 233 10.01 -19.71 -9.97
N GLU A 234 10.41 -18.84 -10.90
CA GLU A 234 11.08 -17.57 -10.64
C GLU A 234 10.35 -16.45 -11.38
N TRP A 235 10.35 -15.26 -10.79
CA TRP A 235 9.73 -14.07 -11.36
C TRP A 235 10.51 -12.80 -11.01
N THR A 236 10.26 -11.72 -11.75
CA THR A 236 10.72 -10.38 -11.39
C THR A 236 10.01 -9.91 -10.11
N SER A 237 10.75 -9.34 -9.16
CA SER A 237 10.19 -8.94 -7.86
C SER A 237 10.74 -7.60 -7.37
N LYS A 238 10.00 -6.97 -6.47
CA LYS A 238 10.28 -5.68 -5.84
C LYS A 238 10.27 -5.86 -4.32
N PRO A 239 11.26 -5.31 -3.60
CA PRO A 239 11.36 -5.43 -2.14
C PRO A 239 10.22 -4.74 -1.38
N SER A 240 9.39 -3.96 -2.05
CA SER A 240 8.22 -3.25 -1.52
C SER A 240 6.90 -4.04 -1.68
N ARG A 241 6.92 -5.28 -2.21
CA ARG A 241 5.70 -6.05 -2.52
C ARG A 241 5.75 -7.49 -2.03
N PHE A 242 4.57 -8.03 -1.73
CA PHE A 242 4.36 -9.46 -1.45
C PHE A 242 3.88 -10.17 -2.70
N TYR A 243 4.15 -11.47 -2.76
CA TYR A 243 3.84 -12.30 -3.91
C TYR A 243 3.07 -13.54 -3.51
N ARG A 244 2.04 -13.85 -4.31
CA ARG A 244 1.28 -15.09 -4.22
C ARG A 244 1.43 -15.86 -5.52
N VAL A 245 1.65 -17.17 -5.39
CA VAL A 245 1.55 -18.09 -6.51
C VAL A 245 0.13 -18.60 -6.54
N GLU A 246 -0.56 -18.29 -7.64
CA GLU A 246 -1.92 -18.75 -7.89
C GLU A 246 -1.91 -19.74 -9.04
N ARG A 247 -2.80 -20.73 -8.97
CA ARG A 247 -3.02 -21.67 -10.06
C ARG A 247 -4.49 -21.76 -10.43
N ARG A 248 -4.76 -22.27 -11.62
CA ARG A 248 -6.10 -22.72 -12.04
C ARG A 248 -6.02 -23.94 -12.94
N ALA A 249 -7.12 -24.70 -13.01
CA ALA A 249 -7.16 -25.95 -13.76
C ALA A 249 -7.34 -25.75 -15.28
N ALA A 250 -8.04 -24.68 -15.69
CA ALA A 250 -8.30 -24.36 -17.09
C ALA A 250 -8.16 -22.86 -17.39
N VAL A 251 -7.97 -22.50 -18.67
CA VAL A 251 -7.83 -21.09 -19.10
C VAL A 251 -9.18 -20.36 -19.19
N ASP A 252 -10.30 -21.10 -19.16
CA ASP A 252 -11.64 -20.55 -19.26
C ASP A 252 -12.01 -19.62 -18.08
N ARG A 253 -13.12 -18.88 -18.26
CA ARG A 253 -13.65 -17.94 -17.26
C ARG A 253 -14.32 -18.63 -16.05
N GLY A 254 -14.59 -19.93 -16.12
CA GLY A 254 -15.28 -20.68 -15.07
C GLY A 254 -14.34 -21.27 -14.01
N SER A 255 -13.07 -21.51 -14.37
CA SER A 255 -12.05 -22.02 -13.44
C SER A 255 -11.48 -20.89 -12.57
N PRO A 256 -11.69 -20.93 -11.24
CA PRO A 256 -11.17 -19.90 -10.35
C PRO A 256 -9.66 -20.01 -10.18
N TRP A 257 -9.03 -18.88 -9.84
CA TRP A 257 -7.66 -18.86 -9.35
C TRP A 257 -7.61 -19.25 -7.88
N GLU A 258 -6.73 -20.17 -7.53
CA GLU A 258 -6.48 -20.63 -6.18
C GLU A 258 -5.06 -20.27 -5.75
N THR A 259 -4.90 -19.58 -4.62
CA THR A 259 -3.58 -19.37 -4.01
C THR A 259 -3.05 -20.69 -3.49
N ILE A 260 -1.89 -21.11 -3.99
CA ILE A 260 -1.19 -22.31 -3.52
C ILE A 260 -0.01 -22.00 -2.61
N ILE A 261 0.56 -20.81 -2.76
CA ILE A 261 1.70 -20.37 -1.96
C ILE A 261 1.58 -18.87 -1.72
N SER A 262 1.75 -18.49 -0.46
CA SER A 262 1.84 -17.10 -0.01
C SER A 262 2.86 -17.07 1.11
N TYR A 263 3.85 -16.18 0.98
CA TYR A 263 4.75 -15.85 2.08
C TYR A 263 4.64 -14.36 2.35
N ASP A 264 4.58 -14.00 3.63
CA ASP A 264 4.56 -12.62 4.08
C ASP A 264 5.99 -12.07 4.15
N LEU A 265 6.70 -12.20 3.02
CA LEU A 265 8.09 -11.80 2.84
C LEU A 265 8.20 -10.84 1.64
N PRO A 266 8.55 -9.56 1.87
CA PRO A 266 8.75 -8.60 0.80
C PRO A 266 9.88 -9.02 -0.16
N GLY A 267 9.73 -8.74 -1.46
CA GLY A 267 10.77 -9.02 -2.46
C GLY A 267 11.01 -10.50 -2.74
N TRP A 268 10.09 -11.37 -2.33
CA TRP A 268 10.18 -12.78 -2.61
C TRP A 268 9.98 -13.08 -4.11
N GLY A 269 10.95 -13.76 -4.73
CA GLY A 269 11.04 -13.90 -6.20
C GLY A 269 11.16 -15.33 -6.75
N ASN A 270 11.12 -16.36 -5.91
CA ASN A 270 11.24 -17.74 -6.38
C ASN A 270 10.61 -18.77 -5.43
N VAL A 271 10.13 -19.88 -5.97
CA VAL A 271 9.55 -20.96 -5.18
C VAL A 271 9.80 -22.34 -5.76
N GLY A 272 9.78 -23.35 -4.89
CA GLY A 272 9.64 -24.75 -5.28
C GLY A 272 8.41 -25.38 -4.65
N PHE A 273 7.65 -26.18 -5.40
CA PHE A 273 6.43 -26.82 -4.92
C PHE A 273 6.10 -28.11 -5.67
N ASN A 274 5.45 -29.04 -4.96
CA ASN A 274 4.92 -30.26 -5.59
C ASN A 274 3.55 -29.99 -6.20
N THR A 275 3.29 -30.57 -7.37
CA THR A 275 1.95 -30.60 -7.96
C THR A 275 1.71 -31.98 -8.58
N THR A 276 0.52 -32.51 -8.30
CA THR A 276 -0.02 -33.72 -8.90
C THR A 276 -1.19 -33.32 -9.79
N GLY A 277 -1.21 -33.84 -11.02
CA GLY A 277 -2.23 -33.51 -12.02
C GLY A 277 -1.64 -33.33 -13.42
N PRO A 278 -2.48 -33.45 -14.47
CA PRO A 278 -2.00 -33.42 -15.84
C PRO A 278 -1.56 -32.01 -16.26
N GLN A 279 -2.31 -30.97 -15.87
CA GLN A 279 -2.07 -29.60 -16.29
C GLN A 279 -2.65 -28.58 -15.29
N PHE A 280 -1.91 -27.50 -15.07
CA PHE A 280 -2.37 -26.30 -14.39
C PHE A 280 -1.78 -25.07 -15.08
N PHE A 281 -2.44 -23.93 -14.91
CA PHE A 281 -1.96 -22.62 -15.32
C PHE A 281 -1.57 -21.83 -14.08
N TYR A 282 -0.43 -21.16 -14.11
CA TYR A 282 0.10 -20.42 -12.98
C TYR A 282 0.16 -18.93 -13.30
N ARG A 283 -0.05 -18.11 -12.27
CA ARG A 283 0.29 -16.68 -12.31
C ARG A 283 0.91 -16.26 -11.00
N ILE A 284 1.66 -15.18 -11.05
CA ILE A 284 2.14 -14.48 -9.87
C ILE A 284 1.24 -13.27 -9.67
N ARG A 285 0.80 -13.05 -8.43
CA ARG A 285 0.06 -11.86 -8.03
C ARG A 285 0.89 -11.07 -7.03
N ALA A 286 1.21 -9.83 -7.38
CA ALA A 286 1.78 -8.87 -6.43
C ALA A 286 0.67 -8.23 -5.59
N THR A 287 0.98 -7.93 -4.33
CA THR A 287 0.13 -7.16 -3.43
C THR A 287 0.98 -6.20 -2.61
N GLN A 288 0.45 -5.01 -2.33
CA GLN A 288 1.04 -4.09 -1.36
C GLN A 288 1.06 -4.74 0.03
N PRO A 289 2.18 -4.62 0.78
CA PRO A 289 2.24 -5.10 2.15
C PRO A 289 1.25 -4.37 3.04
N LEU A 290 0.63 -5.09 3.98
CA LEU A 290 -0.29 -4.52 4.96
C LEU A 290 -1.43 -3.69 4.32
N SER A 291 -1.90 -4.07 3.13
CA SER A 291 -3.08 -3.45 2.51
C SER A 291 -4.36 -3.84 3.27
N PRO A 292 -5.28 -2.90 3.56
CA PRO A 292 -6.53 -3.16 4.30
C PRO A 292 -7.54 -4.05 3.57
#